data_AF-D5PE55-F1
#
_entry.id   AF-D5PE55-F1
#
_cell.length_a   1.000
_cell.length_b   1.000
_cell.length_c   1.000
_cell.angle_alpha   90.00
_cell.angle_beta   90.00
_cell.angle_gamma   90.00
#
_symmetry.space_group_name_H-M   'P 1'
#
loop_
_entity.id
_entity.type
_entity.pdbx_description
1 polymer ?
#
loop_
_entity_poly.entity_id
_entity_poly.type
_entity_poly.pdbx_seq_one_letter_code
_entity_poly.pdbx_strand_id
1 'polypeptide(L)'
;MRIGEVLGLRHNDIASAEHEVTVRRRDNANGARAKSQTVRTIPVSSALIRLFADYLHTEYGDLDSDYVFVNLWGRPQGHPLTYAAVYDLVRRLRRRTGIDFDPHWLRHTAATRLLRDGVSIEVVAHLLGHAHVATTTTTYGHLTVEDARRVMEQAGWFTDGQVRL
;
A
#
# COMPACT_ATOMS: atom_id res chain seq x y z
N MET A 1 -1.89 1.65 -0.53
CA MET A 1 -3.07 2.47 -0.12
C MET A 1 -2.68 3.93 0.09
N ARG A 2 -3.61 4.90 0.11
CA ARG A 2 -3.34 6.29 0.54
C ARG A 2 -3.36 6.37 2.06
N ILE A 3 -2.61 7.29 2.67
CA ILE A 3 -2.54 7.44 4.14
C ILE A 3 -3.93 7.60 4.79
N GLY A 4 -4.85 8.35 4.18
CA GLY A 4 -6.20 8.52 4.72
C GLY A 4 -7.05 7.24 4.69
N GLU A 5 -6.73 6.29 3.81
CA GLU A 5 -7.37 4.97 3.78
C GLU A 5 -6.75 4.08 4.87
N VAL A 6 -5.42 4.09 4.98
CA VAL A 6 -4.67 3.32 5.99
C VAL A 6 -5.09 3.71 7.40
N LEU A 7 -5.16 5.02 7.70
CA LEU A 7 -5.59 5.54 8.99
C LEU A 7 -7.07 5.29 9.30
N GLY A 8 -7.85 4.84 8.32
CA GLY A 8 -9.25 4.46 8.47
C GLY A 8 -9.48 2.94 8.50
N LEU A 9 -8.43 2.12 8.38
CA LEU A 9 -8.57 0.66 8.41
C LEU A 9 -9.02 0.18 9.78
N ARG A 10 -9.91 -0.81 9.76
CA ARG A 10 -10.39 -1.54 10.94
C ARG A 10 -9.92 -2.98 10.89
N HIS A 11 -9.87 -3.65 12.04
CA HIS A 11 -9.48 -5.08 12.09
C HIS A 11 -10.38 -5.94 11.20
N ASN A 12 -11.68 -5.62 11.12
CA ASN A 12 -12.63 -6.31 10.24
C ASN A 12 -12.47 -6.02 8.74
N ASP A 13 -11.55 -5.14 8.35
CA ASP A 13 -11.18 -4.96 6.95
C ASP A 13 -10.13 -5.96 6.49
N ILE A 14 -9.50 -6.71 7.41
CA ILE A 14 -8.43 -7.65 7.12
C ILE A 14 -9.01 -9.08 7.17
N ALA A 15 -9.27 -9.62 5.99
CA ALA A 15 -9.70 -11.00 5.80
C ALA A 15 -8.46 -11.90 5.76
N SER A 16 -8.05 -12.37 6.93
CA SER A 16 -6.75 -13.05 7.11
C SER A 16 -6.69 -14.42 6.44
N ALA A 17 -7.81 -15.13 6.28
CA ALA A 17 -7.83 -16.44 5.62
C ALA A 17 -7.72 -16.29 4.10
N GLU A 18 -8.36 -15.26 3.55
CA GLU A 18 -8.40 -14.93 2.13
C GLU A 18 -7.16 -14.14 1.68
N HIS A 19 -6.35 -13.67 2.64
CA HIS A 19 -5.24 -12.74 2.41
C HIS A 19 -5.70 -11.47 1.68
N GLU A 20 -6.72 -10.81 2.22
CA GLU A 20 -7.32 -9.63 1.60
C GLU A 20 -7.47 -8.47 2.58
N VAL A 21 -7.33 -7.24 2.06
CA VAL A 21 -7.61 -6.00 2.78
C VAL A 21 -8.66 -5.20 2.03
N THR A 22 -9.79 -4.95 2.67
CA THR A 22 -10.88 -4.16 2.09
C THR A 22 -10.74 -2.69 2.46
N VAL A 23 -10.60 -1.84 1.44
CA VAL A 23 -10.58 -0.38 1.62
C VAL A 23 -11.97 0.17 1.35
N ARG A 24 -12.56 0.82 2.35
CA ARG A 24 -13.85 1.49 2.24
C ARG A 24 -13.85 2.86 2.91
N ARG A 25 -14.71 3.75 2.43
CA ARG A 25 -14.88 5.09 3.00
C ARG A 25 -15.70 5.01 4.29
N ARG A 26 -15.24 5.71 5.33
CA ARG A 26 -15.93 5.88 6.61
C ARG A 26 -15.65 7.28 7.16
N ASP A 27 -16.53 7.75 8.03
CA ASP A 27 -16.21 8.87 8.91
C ASP A 27 -15.38 8.33 10.09
N ASN A 28 -14.21 8.91 10.29
CA ASN A 28 -13.24 8.42 11.25
C ASN A 28 -13.02 9.44 12.38
N ALA A 29 -12.93 8.96 13.63
CA ALA A 29 -12.69 9.80 14.80
C ALA A 29 -11.36 10.58 14.75
N ASN A 30 -10.35 10.05 14.05
CA ASN A 30 -9.07 10.75 13.80
C ASN A 30 -9.12 11.76 12.63
N GLY A 31 -10.28 11.97 12.01
CA GLY A 31 -10.43 12.83 10.84
C GLY A 31 -9.81 12.27 9.55
N ALA A 32 -9.40 10.99 9.54
CA ALA A 32 -8.90 10.32 8.34
C ALA A 32 -9.98 10.25 7.25
N ARG A 33 -9.64 10.70 6.04
CA ARG A 33 -10.58 10.74 4.92
C ARG A 33 -10.06 9.93 3.74
N ALA A 34 -10.85 8.93 3.33
CA ALA A 34 -10.71 8.29 2.03
C ALA A 34 -11.41 9.14 0.96
N LYS A 35 -10.65 9.66 -0.01
CA LYS A 35 -11.18 10.48 -1.11
C LYS A 35 -11.97 9.66 -2.14
N SER A 36 -11.70 8.36 -2.24
CA SER A 36 -12.44 7.47 -3.14
C SER A 36 -13.77 7.08 -2.51
N GLN A 37 -14.85 7.13 -3.30
CA GLN A 37 -16.15 6.58 -2.90
C GLN A 37 -16.25 5.08 -3.21
N THR A 38 -15.33 4.53 -4.00
CA THR A 38 -15.35 3.13 -4.43
C THR A 38 -14.70 2.23 -3.38
N VAL A 39 -15.44 1.22 -2.94
CA VAL A 39 -14.91 0.11 -2.14
C VAL A 39 -14.05 -0.77 -3.04
N ARG A 40 -12.90 -1.21 -2.53
CA ARG A 40 -12.04 -2.15 -3.25
C ARG A 40 -11.33 -3.08 -2.29
N THR A 41 -11.06 -4.28 -2.77
CA THR A 41 -10.30 -5.28 -2.05
C THR A 41 -8.90 -5.39 -2.65
N ILE A 42 -7.90 -5.45 -1.79
CA ILE A 42 -6.50 -5.55 -2.17
C ILE A 42 -5.99 -6.91 -1.69
N PRO A 43 -5.60 -7.81 -2.60
CA PRO A 43 -4.92 -9.04 -2.20
C PRO A 43 -3.57 -8.68 -1.57
N VAL A 44 -3.23 -9.36 -0.49
CA VAL A 44 -1.99 -9.17 0.27
C VAL A 44 -1.24 -10.48 0.39
N SER A 45 0.04 -10.40 0.74
CA SER A 45 0.85 -11.61 0.93
C SER A 45 0.58 -12.24 2.30
N SER A 46 0.82 -13.55 2.41
CA SER A 46 0.83 -14.25 3.71
C SER A 46 1.85 -13.64 4.69
N ALA A 47 2.94 -13.05 4.17
CA ALA A 47 3.90 -12.33 4.98
C ALA A 47 3.30 -11.07 5.64
N LEU A 48 2.44 -10.33 4.93
CA LEU A 48 1.74 -9.18 5.53
C LEU A 48 0.76 -9.63 6.61
N ILE A 49 0.02 -10.73 6.38
CA ILE A 49 -0.91 -11.27 7.38
C ILE A 49 -0.16 -11.73 8.64
N ARG A 50 1.02 -12.36 8.49
CA ARG A 50 1.89 -12.68 9.62
C ARG A 50 2.34 -11.44 10.38
N LEU A 51 2.81 -10.40 9.69
CA LEU A 51 3.20 -9.14 10.33
C LEU A 51 2.03 -8.48 11.07
N PHE A 52 0.81 -8.58 10.53
CA PHE A 52 -0.39 -8.08 11.19
C PHE A 52 -0.73 -8.88 12.45
N ALA A 53 -0.66 -10.22 12.39
CA ALA A 53 -0.86 -11.08 13.55
C ALA A 53 0.19 -10.82 14.65
N ASP A 54 1.45 -10.70 14.27
CA ASP A 54 2.54 -10.36 15.19
C ASP A 54 2.28 -9.00 15.84
N TYR A 55 1.92 -7.98 15.05
CA TYR A 55 1.55 -6.66 15.55
C TYR A 55 0.43 -6.72 16.59
N LEU A 56 -0.64 -7.48 16.33
CA LEU A 56 -1.75 -7.64 17.27
C LEU A 56 -1.30 -8.28 18.59
N HIS A 57 -0.42 -9.29 18.50
CA HIS A 57 0.02 -10.04 19.68
C HIS A 57 1.09 -9.31 20.49
N THR A 58 2.06 -8.68 19.83
CA THR A 58 3.26 -8.14 20.50
C THR A 58 3.13 -6.67 20.88
N GLU A 59 2.38 -5.89 20.12
CA GLU A 59 2.28 -4.44 20.32
C GLU A 59 0.87 -3.98 20.68
N TYR A 60 -0.15 -4.50 20.01
CA TYR A 60 -1.54 -4.07 20.20
C TYR A 60 -2.13 -4.54 21.53
N GLY A 61 -1.96 -5.82 21.88
CA GLY A 61 -2.45 -6.39 23.13
C GLY A 61 -3.97 -6.24 23.30
N ASP A 62 -4.40 -5.88 24.52
CA ASP A 62 -5.82 -5.80 24.90
C ASP A 62 -6.44 -4.40 24.70
N LEU A 63 -5.89 -3.59 23.78
CA LEU A 63 -6.43 -2.26 23.50
C LEU A 63 -7.85 -2.32 22.94
N ASP A 64 -8.78 -1.59 23.56
CA ASP A 64 -10.16 -1.48 23.10
C ASP A 64 -10.28 -0.44 21.98
N SER A 65 -10.06 -0.88 20.74
CA SER A 65 -10.23 -0.09 19.53
C SER A 65 -10.42 -0.98 18.33
N ASP A 66 -11.28 -0.55 17.41
CA ASP A 66 -11.55 -1.26 16.16
C ASP A 66 -10.53 -0.93 15.06
N TYR A 67 -9.72 0.12 15.25
CA TYR A 67 -8.73 0.59 14.28
C TYR A 67 -7.49 -0.29 14.23
N VAL A 68 -6.95 -0.50 13.02
CA VAL A 68 -5.66 -1.20 12.86
C VAL A 68 -4.51 -0.39 13.42
N PHE A 69 -4.48 0.93 13.15
CA PHE A 69 -3.37 1.79 13.53
C PHE A 69 -3.77 2.76 14.63
N VAL A 70 -3.30 2.47 15.83
CA VAL A 70 -3.60 3.23 17.05
C VAL A 70 -2.35 3.79 17.70
N ASN A 71 -2.53 4.74 18.61
CA ASN A 71 -1.49 5.23 19.48
C ASN A 71 -1.15 4.18 20.55
N LEU A 72 0.02 3.56 20.43
CA LEU A 72 0.46 2.49 21.34
C LEU A 72 1.20 2.98 22.59
N TRP A 73 1.83 4.15 22.55
CA TRP A 73 2.73 4.61 23.62
C TRP A 73 2.35 5.95 24.24
N GLY A 74 1.69 6.82 23.47
CA GLY A 74 1.25 8.13 23.95
C GLY A 74 -0.11 8.07 24.62
N ARG A 75 -0.57 9.22 25.15
CA ARG A 75 -1.94 9.39 25.63
C ARG A 75 -2.79 10.18 24.62
N PRO A 76 -4.09 9.86 24.49
CA PRO A 76 -4.73 8.64 25.00
C PRO A 76 -4.31 7.42 24.18
N GLN A 77 -4.05 6.29 24.86
CA GLN A 77 -3.64 5.03 24.25
C GLN A 77 -4.84 4.36 23.56
N GLY A 78 -4.62 3.60 22.49
CA GLY A 78 -5.69 2.93 21.73
C GLY A 78 -6.49 3.85 20.80
N HIS A 79 -6.31 5.17 20.92
CA HIS A 79 -6.93 6.10 19.99
C HIS A 79 -6.33 5.99 18.58
N PRO A 80 -7.15 6.15 17.53
CA PRO A 80 -6.68 6.04 16.16
C PRO A 80 -5.62 7.09 15.83
N LEU A 81 -4.56 6.66 15.12
CA LEU A 81 -3.49 7.58 14.72
C LEU A 81 -4.03 8.71 13.84
N THR A 82 -3.57 9.93 14.09
CA THR A 82 -3.89 11.09 13.24
C THR A 82 -2.84 11.27 12.15
N TYR A 83 -3.17 12.05 11.11
CA TYR A 83 -2.16 12.47 10.11
C TYR A 83 -0.94 13.10 10.77
N ALA A 84 -1.16 14.00 11.74
CA ALA A 84 -0.08 14.68 12.45
C ALA A 84 0.85 13.68 13.16
N ALA A 85 0.29 12.65 13.81
CA ALA A 85 1.09 11.62 14.48
C ALA A 85 1.96 10.83 13.49
N VAL A 86 1.42 10.46 12.33
CA VAL A 86 2.17 9.75 11.28
C VAL A 86 3.28 10.64 10.70
N TYR A 87 2.99 11.89 10.36
CA TYR A 87 4.01 12.79 9.82
C TYR A 87 5.09 13.12 10.86
N ASP A 88 4.74 13.21 12.13
CA ASP A 88 5.72 13.36 13.19
C ASP A 88 6.64 12.13 13.32
N LEU A 89 6.07 10.92 13.23
CA LEU A 89 6.85 9.68 13.17
C LEU A 89 7.79 9.67 11.95
N VAL A 90 7.31 10.03 10.77
CA VAL A 90 8.12 10.12 9.54
C VAL A 90 9.28 11.09 9.75
N ARG A 91 9.04 12.30 10.30
CA ARG A 91 10.10 13.27 10.60
C ARG A 91 11.14 12.72 11.58
N ARG A 92 10.73 11.93 12.57
CA ARG A 92 11.67 11.26 13.48
C ARG A 92 12.49 10.20 12.76
N LEU A 93 11.87 9.39 11.90
CA LEU A 93 12.56 8.36 11.13
C LEU A 93 13.57 8.96 10.15
N ARG A 94 13.18 10.00 9.38
CA ARG A 94 14.09 10.74 8.49
C ARG A 94 15.33 11.24 9.21
N ARG A 95 15.16 11.85 10.39
CA ARG A 95 16.28 12.33 11.22
C ARG A 95 17.17 11.20 11.73
N ARG A 96 16.60 10.05 12.06
CA ARG A 96 17.35 8.90 12.59
C ARG A 96 18.11 8.14 11.52
N THR A 97 17.58 8.04 10.31
CA THR A 97 18.14 7.21 9.25
C THR A 97 18.89 8.01 8.18
N GLY A 98 18.64 9.31 8.08
CA GLY A 98 19.12 10.16 6.98
C GLY A 98 18.38 9.91 5.65
N ILE A 99 17.34 9.07 5.63
CA ILE A 99 16.60 8.70 4.42
C ILE A 99 15.35 9.57 4.32
N ASP A 100 15.17 10.26 3.20
CA ASP A 100 13.99 11.07 2.93
C ASP A 100 12.85 10.22 2.36
N PHE A 101 11.63 10.38 2.89
CA PHE A 101 10.43 9.69 2.40
C PHE A 101 9.14 10.26 3.01
N ASP A 102 8.05 10.24 2.25
CA ASP A 102 6.70 10.50 2.76
C ASP A 102 5.79 9.27 2.66
N PRO A 103 4.67 9.21 3.42
CA PRO A 103 3.69 8.13 3.29
C PRO A 103 3.18 7.94 1.86
N HIS A 104 3.14 9.01 1.06
CA HIS A 104 2.76 8.93 -0.36
C HIS A 104 3.81 8.21 -1.22
N TRP A 105 5.10 8.31 -0.87
CA TRP A 105 6.18 7.68 -1.62
C TRP A 105 6.10 6.16 -1.49
N LEU A 106 5.76 5.64 -0.31
CA LEU A 106 5.53 4.19 -0.12
C LEU A 106 4.48 3.63 -1.08
N ARG A 107 3.42 4.41 -1.34
CA ARG A 107 2.39 4.04 -2.33
C ARG A 107 2.94 4.06 -3.76
N HIS A 108 3.77 5.03 -4.11
CA HIS A 108 4.44 5.08 -5.41
C HIS A 108 5.40 3.91 -5.59
N THR A 109 6.23 3.62 -4.59
CA THR A 109 7.14 2.48 -4.62
C THR A 109 6.40 1.17 -4.83
N ALA A 110 5.27 0.96 -4.14
CA ALA A 110 4.44 -0.24 -4.34
C ALA A 110 3.90 -0.33 -5.77
N ALA A 111 3.41 0.79 -6.33
CA ALA A 111 2.89 0.84 -7.70
C ALA A 111 4.00 0.58 -8.75
N THR A 112 5.14 1.24 -8.61
CA THR A 112 6.31 1.03 -9.49
C THR A 112 6.75 -0.42 -9.44
N ARG A 113 6.79 -1.04 -8.25
CA ARG A 113 7.17 -2.44 -8.09
C ARG A 113 6.20 -3.38 -8.80
N LEU A 114 4.88 -3.14 -8.72
CA LEU A 114 3.88 -3.93 -9.43
C LEU A 114 3.94 -3.75 -10.95
N LEU A 115 4.36 -2.59 -11.47
CA LEU A 115 4.51 -2.34 -12.92
C LEU A 115 5.82 -2.90 -13.51
N ARG A 116 6.93 -2.79 -12.75
CA ARG A 116 8.00 -3.82 -12.77
C ARG A 116 7.35 -5.15 -12.36
N ASP A 117 7.91 -6.32 -12.23
CA ASP A 117 7.11 -7.55 -11.96
C ASP A 117 6.01 -7.92 -13.03
N GLY A 118 5.51 -7.00 -13.88
CA GLY A 118 4.65 -7.27 -15.03
C GLY A 118 3.14 -7.08 -14.82
N VAL A 119 2.67 -6.51 -13.70
CA VAL A 119 1.23 -6.32 -13.47
C VAL A 119 0.70 -5.20 -14.37
N SER A 120 -0.45 -5.44 -15.02
CA SER A 120 -1.02 -4.47 -15.95
C SER A 120 -1.39 -3.14 -15.26
N ILE A 121 -1.29 -2.05 -16.01
CA ILE A 121 -1.57 -0.71 -15.48
C ILE A 121 -3.02 -0.56 -14.99
N GLU A 122 -3.96 -1.28 -15.60
CA GLU A 122 -5.37 -1.32 -15.22
C GLU A 122 -5.53 -1.96 -13.83
N VAL A 123 -4.87 -3.11 -13.60
CA VAL A 123 -4.87 -3.78 -12.29
C VAL A 123 -4.22 -2.88 -11.23
N VAL A 124 -3.06 -2.29 -11.53
CA VAL A 124 -2.40 -1.37 -10.60
C VAL A 124 -3.28 -0.15 -10.30
N ALA A 125 -3.91 0.46 -11.31
CA ALA A 125 -4.81 1.60 -11.13
C ALA A 125 -6.02 1.23 -10.27
N HIS A 126 -6.59 0.05 -10.49
CA HIS A 126 -7.70 -0.49 -9.70
C HIS A 126 -7.30 -0.67 -8.22
N LEU A 127 -6.20 -1.38 -7.94
CA LEU A 127 -5.70 -1.62 -6.57
C LEU A 127 -5.35 -0.31 -5.84
N LEU A 128 -4.83 0.67 -6.58
CA LEU A 128 -4.54 1.99 -6.05
C LEU A 128 -5.82 2.81 -5.82
N GLY A 129 -6.93 2.54 -6.52
CA GLY A 129 -8.14 3.35 -6.45
C GLY A 129 -7.97 4.71 -7.16
N HIS A 130 -7.28 4.71 -8.29
CA HIS A 130 -7.22 5.88 -9.18
C HIS A 130 -8.45 5.91 -10.09
N ALA A 131 -9.20 7.01 -10.07
CA ALA A 131 -10.32 7.24 -10.99
C ALA A 131 -9.84 7.54 -12.43
N HIS A 132 -8.60 8.03 -12.60
CA HIS A 132 -8.00 8.30 -13.89
C HIS A 132 -6.61 7.67 -14.01
N VAL A 133 -6.42 6.92 -15.08
CA VAL A 133 -5.14 6.29 -15.48
C VAL A 133 -4.04 7.33 -15.71
N ALA A 134 -4.40 8.56 -16.13
CA ALA A 134 -3.44 9.64 -16.39
C ALA A 134 -2.53 9.98 -15.19
N THR A 135 -3.04 9.95 -13.94
CA THR A 135 -2.20 10.16 -12.75
C THR A 135 -1.19 9.02 -12.54
N THR A 136 -1.52 7.83 -12.99
CA THR A 136 -0.62 6.66 -13.05
C THR A 136 0.40 6.86 -14.18
N THR A 137 -0.03 7.21 -15.39
CA THR A 137 0.84 7.35 -16.57
C THR A 137 1.90 8.47 -16.42
N THR A 138 1.55 9.64 -15.88
CA THR A 138 2.53 10.73 -15.70
C THR A 138 3.52 10.46 -14.57
N THR A 139 3.16 9.61 -13.60
CA THR A 139 4.03 9.26 -12.45
C THR A 139 4.90 8.02 -12.73
N TYR A 140 4.51 7.17 -13.68
CA TYR A 140 5.23 5.92 -14.00
C TYR A 140 5.74 5.84 -15.44
N GLY A 141 5.81 6.97 -16.15
CA GLY A 141 6.54 7.11 -17.42
C GLY A 141 8.05 6.84 -17.32
N HIS A 142 8.54 6.41 -16.16
CA HIS A 142 9.90 5.95 -15.88
C HIS A 142 10.11 4.46 -16.16
N LEU A 143 9.15 3.75 -16.75
CA LEU A 143 9.41 2.41 -17.26
C LEU A 143 10.55 2.49 -18.27
N THR A 144 11.61 1.77 -17.97
CA THR A 144 12.82 1.76 -18.78
C THR A 144 12.65 0.81 -19.96
N VAL A 145 13.51 0.94 -20.97
CA VAL A 145 13.60 -0.06 -22.05
C VAL A 145 13.89 -1.46 -21.49
N GLU A 146 14.60 -1.54 -20.36
CA GLU A 146 14.84 -2.81 -19.66
C GLU A 146 13.56 -3.44 -19.11
N ASP A 147 12.67 -2.62 -18.54
CA ASP A 147 11.37 -3.08 -18.05
C ASP A 147 10.51 -3.62 -19.20
N ALA A 148 10.52 -2.95 -20.35
CA ALA A 148 9.82 -3.40 -21.55
C ALA A 148 10.41 -4.71 -22.10
N ARG A 149 11.74 -4.82 -22.19
CA ARG A 149 12.42 -6.03 -22.65
C ARG A 149 12.06 -7.23 -21.78
N ARG A 150 12.14 -7.10 -20.45
CA ARG A 150 11.79 -8.19 -19.51
C ARG A 150 10.35 -8.69 -19.69
N VAL A 151 9.38 -7.78 -19.88
CA VAL A 151 7.99 -8.17 -20.10
C VAL A 151 7.81 -8.86 -21.46
N MET A 152 8.47 -8.35 -22.51
CA MET A 152 8.43 -8.96 -23.83
C MET A 152 9.10 -10.34 -23.87
N GLU A 153 10.19 -10.55 -23.13
CA GLU A 153 10.82 -11.86 -22.94
C GLU A 153 9.88 -12.84 -22.23
N GLN A 154 9.24 -12.43 -21.13
CA GLN A 154 8.27 -13.25 -20.41
C GLN A 154 7.05 -13.62 -21.26
N ALA A 155 6.63 -12.72 -22.15
CA ALA A 155 5.53 -12.96 -23.08
C ALA A 155 5.96 -13.72 -24.35
N GLY A 156 7.23 -14.16 -24.45
CA GLY A 156 7.72 -14.97 -25.56
C GLY A 156 7.93 -14.21 -26.87
N TRP A 157 8.08 -12.88 -26.84
CA TRP A 157 8.24 -12.08 -28.06
C TRP A 157 9.61 -12.20 -28.72
N PHE A 158 10.62 -12.68 -27.99
CA PHE A 158 11.99 -12.83 -28.49
C PHE A 158 12.40 -14.27 -28.75
N THR A 159 11.44 -15.22 -28.80
CA THR A 159 11.72 -16.56 -29.33
C THR A 159 11.77 -16.52 -30.85
N ASP A 160 12.89 -16.02 -31.40
CA ASP A 160 13.26 -16.35 -32.76
C ASP A 160 14.00 -17.69 -32.75
N GLY A 161 13.39 -18.63 -33.48
CA GLY A 161 13.95 -19.94 -33.76
C GLY A 161 15.34 -19.81 -34.38
N GLN A 162 16.18 -20.79 -34.06
CA GLN A 162 17.49 -20.99 -34.66
C GLN A 162 17.40 -20.89 -36.19
N VAL A 163 17.73 -19.74 -36.76
CA VAL A 163 18.16 -19.68 -38.16
C VAL A 163 19.58 -20.25 -38.16
N ARG A 164 19.66 -21.57 -38.33
CA ARG A 164 20.92 -22.24 -38.70
C ARG A 164 21.25 -21.79 -40.12
N LEU A 165 22.31 -21.00 -40.25
CA LEU A 165 23.05 -20.88 -41.50
C LEU A 165 23.75 -22.21 -41.83
#